data_AF-A0AAV4EXE9-F1
#
_entry.id   AF-A0AAV4EXE9-F1
#
_cell.length_a   1.000
_cell.length_b   1.000
_cell.length_c   1.000
_cell.angle_alpha   90.00
_cell.angle_beta   90.00
_cell.angle_gamma   90.00
#
_symmetry.space_group_name_H-M   'P 1'
#
loop_
_entity.id
_entity.type
_entity.pdbx_description
1 polymer ?
#
loop_
_entity_poly.entity_id
_entity_poly.type
_entity_poly.pdbx_seq_one_letter_code
_entity_poly.pdbx_strand_id
1 'polypeptide(L)'
;MAALKEAKCALREVIKQKLGRLTEKEMQLQSAIIHHKVVASDIFRNSNRISIFLSMKDEVNTYPVVQSILEMGKQCFIPNCDGTDMIMVPFKSFDEEKNFTKSHFGVSQPAKFEPDQDANKS
;
A
#
# COMPACT_ATOMS: atom_id res chain seq x y z
N MET A 1 16.61 5.15 -25.09
CA MET A 1 15.68 5.06 -23.93
C MET A 1 14.20 5.28 -24.29
N ALA A 2 13.86 5.94 -25.41
CA ALA A 2 12.47 6.18 -25.83
C ALA A 2 11.65 4.88 -26.02
N ALA A 3 12.18 3.91 -26.78
CA ALA A 3 11.52 2.62 -27.01
C ALA A 3 11.18 1.85 -25.71
N LEU A 4 12.05 1.92 -24.68
CA LEU A 4 11.78 1.31 -23.38
C LEU A 4 10.66 2.04 -22.63
N LYS A 5 10.63 3.37 -22.69
CA LYS A 5 9.57 4.18 -22.09
C LYS A 5 8.23 3.87 -22.75
N GLU A 6 8.20 3.79 -24.08
CA GLU A 6 7.02 3.41 -24.86
C GLU A 6 6.52 2.01 -24.51
N ALA A 7 7.41 1.02 -24.45
CA ALA A 7 7.06 -0.33 -24.06
C ALA A 7 6.46 -0.40 -22.63
N LYS A 8 7.02 0.35 -21.67
CA LYS A 8 6.45 0.47 -20.31
C LYS A 8 5.08 1.13 -20.32
N CYS A 9 4.89 2.18 -21.12
CA CYS A 9 3.58 2.85 -21.25
C CYS A 9 2.53 1.89 -21.84
N ALA A 10 2.86 1.21 -22.94
CA ALA A 10 1.97 0.24 -23.58
C ALA A 10 1.56 -0.87 -22.62
N LEU A 11 2.51 -1.43 -21.85
CA LEU A 11 2.21 -2.46 -20.86
C LEU A 11 1.30 -1.95 -19.73
N ARG A 12 1.52 -0.74 -19.21
CA ARG A 12 0.66 -0.16 -18.17
C ARG A 12 -0.77 0.01 -18.65
N GLU A 13 -0.98 0.44 -19.88
CA GLU A 13 -2.33 0.57 -20.45
C GLU A 13 -3.02 -0.79 -20.59
N VAL A 14 -2.31 -1.83 -21.04
CA VAL A 14 -2.84 -3.19 -21.08
C VAL A 14 -3.24 -3.69 -19.69
N ILE A 15 -2.42 -3.44 -18.66
CA ILE A 15 -2.71 -3.87 -17.29
C ILE A 15 -3.90 -3.09 -16.71
N LYS A 16 -3.96 -1.76 -16.89
CA LYS A 16 -5.10 -0.94 -16.47
C LYS A 16 -6.41 -1.43 -17.10
N GLN A 17 -6.42 -1.76 -18.39
CA GLN A 17 -7.61 -2.29 -19.05
C GLN A 17 -8.05 -3.64 -18.48
N LYS A 18 -7.10 -4.50 -18.09
CA LYS A 18 -7.42 -5.78 -17.43
C LYS A 18 -8.00 -5.55 -16.03
N LEU A 19 -7.39 -4.67 -15.24
CA LEU A 19 -7.87 -4.32 -13.91
C LEU A 19 -9.27 -3.68 -13.96
N GLY A 20 -9.52 -2.78 -14.92
CA GLY A 20 -10.82 -2.14 -15.10
C GLY A 20 -11.95 -3.07 -15.55
N ARG A 21 -11.64 -4.33 -15.92
CA ARG A 21 -12.64 -5.37 -16.22
C ARG A 21 -12.97 -6.26 -15.02
N LEU A 22 -12.17 -6.20 -13.95
CA LEU A 22 -12.43 -6.97 -12.75
C LEU A 22 -13.65 -6.39 -12.03
N THR A 23 -14.55 -7.29 -11.65
CA THR A 23 -15.66 -6.94 -10.75
C THR A 23 -15.15 -6.76 -9.33
N GLU A 24 -15.89 -5.99 -8.52
CA GLU A 24 -15.57 -5.80 -7.10
C GLU A 24 -15.50 -7.15 -6.36
N LYS A 25 -16.38 -8.10 -6.71
CA LYS A 25 -16.39 -9.45 -6.13
C LYS A 25 -15.12 -10.23 -6.46
N GLU A 26 -14.63 -10.17 -7.70
CA GLU A 26 -13.38 -10.81 -8.10
C GLU A 26 -12.18 -10.18 -7.41
N MET A 27 -12.17 -8.84 -7.29
CA MET A 27 -11.11 -8.12 -6.57
C MET A 27 -11.09 -8.51 -5.10
N GLN A 28 -12.25 -8.58 -4.43
CA GLN A 28 -12.37 -9.01 -3.04
C GLN A 28 -11.89 -10.46 -2.86
N LEU A 29 -12.31 -11.38 -3.72
CA LEU A 29 -11.90 -12.78 -3.67
C LEU A 29 -10.38 -12.92 -3.80
N GLN A 30 -9.79 -12.26 -4.79
CA GLN A 30 -8.35 -12.29 -5.02
C GLN A 30 -7.58 -11.63 -3.87
N SER A 31 -8.09 -10.53 -3.32
CA SER A 31 -7.49 -9.86 -2.18
C SER A 31 -7.48 -10.76 -0.93
N ALA A 32 -8.56 -11.49 -0.67
CA ALA A 32 -8.62 -12.44 0.44
C ALA A 32 -7.62 -13.59 0.28
N ILE A 33 -7.46 -14.13 -0.94
CA ILE A 33 -6.46 -15.15 -1.23
C ILE A 33 -5.04 -14.63 -1.01
N ILE A 34 -4.76 -13.40 -1.46
CA ILE A 34 -3.45 -12.75 -1.28
C ILE A 34 -3.17 -12.51 0.20
N HIS A 35 -4.13 -11.97 0.95
CA HIS A 35 -4.03 -11.78 2.40
C HIS A 35 -3.63 -13.07 3.11
N HIS A 36 -4.36 -14.17 2.86
CA HIS A 36 -4.05 -15.46 3.44
C HIS A 36 -2.62 -15.92 3.10
N LYS A 37 -2.20 -15.80 1.84
CA LYS A 37 -0.84 -16.18 1.41
C LYS A 37 0.24 -15.33 2.09
N VAL A 38 0.02 -14.03 2.22
CA VAL A 38 0.97 -13.10 2.85
C VAL A 38 1.14 -13.46 4.32
N VAL A 39 0.05 -13.54 5.08
CA VAL A 39 0.09 -13.82 6.53
C VAL A 39 0.60 -15.24 6.83
N ALA A 40 0.37 -16.20 5.95
CA ALA A 40 0.90 -17.55 6.08
C ALA A 40 2.40 -17.66 5.73
N SER A 41 3.00 -16.68 5.04
CA SER A 41 4.39 -16.75 4.61
C SER A 41 5.38 -16.59 5.77
N ASP A 42 6.49 -17.32 5.71
CA ASP A 42 7.57 -17.20 6.71
C ASP A 42 8.19 -15.80 6.70
N ILE A 43 8.26 -15.16 5.53
CA ILE A 43 8.76 -13.79 5.40
C ILE A 43 7.94 -12.85 6.28
N PHE A 44 6.61 -12.90 6.18
CA PHE A 44 5.72 -12.06 6.98
C PHE A 44 5.81 -12.40 8.47
N ARG A 45 5.78 -13.69 8.82
CA ARG A 45 5.82 -14.16 10.21
C ARG A 45 7.09 -13.71 10.93
N ASN A 46 8.23 -13.80 10.26
CA ASN A 46 9.54 -13.43 10.79
C ASN A 46 9.83 -11.93 10.72
N SER A 47 9.02 -11.14 9.99
CA SER A 47 9.19 -9.68 9.90
C SER A 47 8.60 -8.96 11.11
N ASN A 48 9.36 -8.06 11.72
CA ASN A 48 8.89 -7.22 12.84
C ASN A 48 8.48 -5.82 12.40
N ARG A 49 9.04 -5.34 11.30
CA ARG A 49 8.84 -4.00 10.72
C ARG A 49 8.41 -4.17 9.27
N ILE A 50 7.21 -3.70 8.94
CA ILE A 50 6.59 -3.95 7.64
C ILE A 50 6.10 -2.63 7.06
N SER A 51 6.54 -2.33 5.84
CA SER A 51 5.99 -1.26 5.03
C SER A 51 4.90 -1.82 4.10
N ILE A 52 3.78 -1.12 4.00
CA ILE A 52 2.63 -1.50 3.18
C ILE A 52 1.90 -0.26 2.70
N PHE A 53 1.38 -0.29 1.48
CA PHE A 53 0.56 0.80 0.93
C PHE A 53 -0.90 0.65 1.38
N LEU A 54 -1.61 1.77 1.51
CA LEU A 54 -3.06 1.79 1.70
C LEU A 54 -3.74 1.75 0.33
N SER A 55 -4.43 0.65 0.03
CA SER A 55 -4.91 0.32 -1.30
C SER A 55 -5.91 1.32 -1.88
N MET A 56 -5.73 1.65 -3.15
CA MET A 56 -6.73 2.34 -3.97
C MET A 56 -7.78 1.37 -4.54
N LYS A 57 -8.83 1.91 -5.18
CA LYS A 57 -9.95 1.13 -5.73
C LYS A 57 -9.52 0.03 -6.72
N ASP A 58 -8.53 0.33 -7.56
CA ASP A 58 -8.10 -0.57 -8.64
C ASP A 58 -6.92 -1.46 -8.23
N GLU A 59 -6.63 -1.53 -6.93
CA GLU A 59 -5.54 -2.31 -6.35
C GLU A 59 -6.09 -3.46 -5.49
N VAL A 60 -5.20 -4.40 -5.16
CA VAL A 60 -5.49 -5.42 -4.14
C VAL A 60 -5.79 -4.72 -2.82
N ASN A 61 -6.86 -5.12 -2.15
CA ASN A 61 -7.22 -4.56 -0.86
C ASN A 61 -6.19 -4.99 0.22
N THR A 62 -5.39 -4.03 0.70
CA THR A 62 -4.35 -4.27 1.70
C THR A 62 -4.81 -4.04 3.14
N TYR A 63 -5.99 -3.45 3.36
CA TYR A 63 -6.51 -3.18 4.71
C TYR A 63 -6.54 -4.42 5.62
N PRO A 64 -6.95 -5.62 5.15
CA PRO A 64 -6.88 -6.84 5.98
C PRO A 64 -5.45 -7.22 6.39
N VAL A 65 -4.45 -6.95 5.52
CA VAL A 65 -3.05 -7.19 5.84
C VAL A 65 -2.56 -6.18 6.89
N VAL A 66 -2.90 -4.91 6.73
CA VAL A 66 -2.61 -3.85 7.72
C VAL A 66 -3.18 -4.22 9.08
N GLN A 67 -4.44 -4.66 9.12
CA GLN A 67 -5.07 -5.12 10.35
C GLN A 67 -4.30 -6.28 11.00
N SER A 68 -3.91 -7.31 10.23
CA SER A 68 -3.11 -8.42 10.75
C SER A 68 -1.72 -7.98 11.25
N ILE A 69 -1.07 -7.00 10.63
CA ILE A 69 0.21 -6.44 11.10
C ILE A 69 0.02 -5.84 12.50
N LEU A 70 -1.02 -5.00 12.67
CA LEU A 70 -1.31 -4.33 13.94
C LEU A 70 -1.72 -5.31 15.05
N GLU A 71 -2.62 -6.25 14.74
CA GLU A 71 -3.10 -7.27 15.70
C GLU A 71 -1.97 -8.19 16.20
N MET A 72 -0.98 -8.47 15.34
CA MET A 72 0.20 -9.25 15.71
C MET A 72 1.28 -8.43 16.43
N GLY A 73 1.02 -7.16 16.74
CA GLY A 73 1.97 -6.27 17.44
C GLY A 73 3.21 -5.91 16.63
N LYS A 74 3.17 -6.08 15.30
CA LYS A 74 4.27 -5.72 14.39
C LYS A 74 4.22 -4.21 14.10
N GLN A 75 5.36 -3.61 13.75
CA GLN A 75 5.42 -2.21 13.40
C GLN A 75 4.99 -2.02 11.93
N CYS A 76 3.88 -1.30 11.73
CA CYS A 76 3.34 -0.97 10.41
C CYS A 76 3.86 0.40 9.96
N PHE A 77 4.26 0.50 8.70
CA PHE A 77 4.64 1.76 8.06
C PHE A 77 3.90 1.93 6.74
N ILE A 78 3.45 3.14 6.45
CA ILE A 78 2.74 3.49 5.21
C ILE A 78 3.49 4.57 4.44
N PRO A 79 3.32 4.66 3.11
CA PRO A 79 3.93 5.74 2.34
C PRO A 79 3.28 7.09 2.66
N ASN A 80 4.11 8.12 2.81
CA ASN A 80 3.71 9.53 2.78
C ASN A 80 4.52 10.22 1.68
N CYS A 81 3.82 10.81 0.70
CA CYS A 81 4.42 11.33 -0.53
C CYS A 81 4.32 12.86 -0.59
N ASP A 82 5.42 13.51 -1.00
CA ASP A 82 5.47 14.92 -1.38
C ASP A 82 6.20 15.07 -2.72
N GLY A 83 5.47 15.40 -3.78
CA GLY A 83 5.99 15.44 -5.14
C GLY A 83 6.57 14.08 -5.59
N THR A 84 7.89 14.02 -5.79
CA THR A 84 8.63 12.80 -6.13
C THR A 84 9.21 12.08 -4.92
N ASP A 85 9.18 12.70 -3.75
CA ASP A 85 9.74 12.16 -2.53
C ASP A 85 8.69 11.31 -1.80
N MET A 86 9.14 10.19 -1.22
CA MET A 86 8.29 9.28 -0.47
C MET A 86 9.06 8.75 0.73
N ILE A 87 8.46 8.88 1.91
CA ILE A 87 8.98 8.33 3.17
C ILE A 87 8.00 7.30 3.73
N MET A 88 8.49 6.38 4.55
CA MET A 88 7.66 5.38 5.21
C MET A 88 7.41 5.79 6.65
N VAL A 89 6.20 6.26 6.96
CA VAL A 89 5.84 6.77 8.29
C VAL A 89 5.13 5.71 9.12
N PRO A 90 5.30 5.70 10.45
CA PRO A 90 4.59 4.76 11.32
C PRO A 90 3.07 4.89 11.17
N PHE A 91 2.38 3.77 11.11
CA PHE A 91 0.92 3.69 11.14
C PHE A 91 0.49 2.89 12.37
N LYS A 92 -0.18 3.54 13.32
CA LYS A 92 -0.47 2.93 14.62
C LYS A 92 -1.87 2.36 14.73
N SER A 93 -2.86 2.97 14.07
CA SER A 93 -4.24 2.50 14.11
C SER A 93 -5.10 3.08 13.00
N PHE A 94 -6.23 2.42 12.72
CA PHE A 94 -7.26 2.97 11.83
C PHE A 94 -7.98 4.19 12.41
N ASP A 95 -7.88 4.45 13.72
CA ASP A 95 -8.38 5.70 14.32
C ASP A 95 -7.48 6.89 13.97
N GLU A 96 -6.17 6.67 13.87
CA GLU A 96 -5.23 7.69 13.40
C GLU A 96 -5.50 8.08 11.94
N GLU A 97 -5.88 7.11 11.09
CA GLU A 97 -6.21 7.34 9.68
C GLU A 97 -7.35 8.35 9.48
N LYS A 98 -8.26 8.49 10.45
CA LYS A 98 -9.36 9.47 10.38
C LYS A 98 -8.88 10.92 10.32
N ASN A 99 -7.65 11.18 10.79
CA ASN A 99 -7.04 12.51 10.76
C ASN A 99 -6.15 12.72 9.51
N PHE A 100 -6.06 11.73 8.63
CA PHE A 100 -5.26 11.83 7.40
C PHE A 100 -5.96 12.70 6.36
N THR A 101 -5.14 13.29 5.49
CA THR A 101 -5.62 13.97 4.30
C THR A 101 -5.51 13.05 3.10
N LYS A 102 -6.33 13.31 2.09
CA LYS A 102 -6.26 12.61 0.81
C LYS A 102 -5.22 13.29 -0.06
N SER A 103 -4.28 12.52 -0.59
CA SER A 103 -3.32 13.01 -1.58
C SER A 103 -4.00 13.35 -2.91
N HIS A 104 -3.25 13.91 -3.86
CA HIS A 104 -3.75 14.15 -5.22
C HIS A 104 -4.30 12.88 -5.90
N PHE A 105 -3.82 11.71 -5.50
CA PHE A 105 -4.26 10.41 -6.02
C PHE A 105 -5.40 9.77 -5.20
N GLY A 106 -5.93 10.47 -4.18
CA GLY A 106 -7.01 9.96 -3.33
C GLY A 106 -6.56 8.93 -2.28
N VAL A 107 -5.26 8.76 -2.07
CA VAL A 107 -4.69 7.87 -1.05
C VAL A 107 -4.68 8.59 0.31
N SER A 108 -5.02 7.88 1.38
CA SER A 108 -4.94 8.40 2.75
C SER A 108 -3.48 8.49 3.19
N GLN A 109 -3.01 9.68 3.58
CA GLN A 109 -1.66 9.87 4.12
C GLN A 109 -1.65 10.99 5.18
N PRO A 110 -0.66 11.03 6.10
CA PRO A 110 -0.56 12.11 7.06
C PRO A 110 -0.48 13.49 6.40
N ALA A 111 -1.07 14.50 7.06
CA ALA A 111 -1.19 15.84 6.51
C ALA A 111 0.14 16.58 6.31
N LYS A 112 1.16 16.22 7.10
CA LYS A 112 2.50 16.81 7.04
C LYS A 112 3.49 15.79 6.52
N PHE A 113 4.38 16.24 5.64
CA PHE A 113 5.54 15.48 5.21
C PHE A 113 6.71 15.81 6.15
N GLU A 114 7.08 14.87 7.02
CA GLU A 114 8.14 15.06 8.02
C GLU A 114 9.22 13.97 7.81
N PRO A 115 10.32 14.27 7.08
CA PRO A 115 11.34 13.29 6.74
C PRO A 115 11.98 12.59 7.94
N ASP A 116 11.92 13.17 9.13
CA ASP A 116 12.48 12.58 10.36
C ASP A 116 11.65 11.41 10.89
N GLN A 117 10.42 11.25 10.38
CA GLN A 117 9.58 10.10 10.69
C GLN A 117 9.84 8.88 9.79
N ASP A 118 10.77 8.97 8.82
CA ASP A 118 11.03 7.87 7.90
C ASP A 118 11.55 6.63 8.65
N ALA A 119 10.97 5.47 8.35
CA ALA A 119 11.32 4.18 8.91
C ALA A 119 12.83 3.91 8.81
N ASN A 120 13.49 4.38 7.76
CA ASN A 120 14.93 4.18 7.55
C ASN A 120 15.82 4.94 8.55
N LYS A 121 15.27 5.88 9.33
CA LYS A 121 15.99 6.67 10.34
C LYS A 121 15.91 6.08 11.76
N SER A 122 15.21 4.96 11.94
CA SER A 122 14.92 4.34 13.25
C SER A 122 15.52 2.95 13.41
#